data_AF-A0A0P9VBU8-F1
#
_entry.id   AF-A0A0P9VBU8-F1
#
_cell.length_a   1.000
_cell.length_b   1.000
_cell.length_c   1.000
_cell.angle_alpha   90.00
_cell.angle_beta   90.00
_cell.angle_gamma   90.00
#
_symmetry.space_group_name_H-M   'P 1'
#
loop_
_entity.id
_entity.type
_entity.pdbx_description
1 polymer ?
#
loop_
_entity_poly.entity_id
_entity_poly.type
_entity_poly.pdbx_seq_one_letter_code
_entity_poly.pdbx_strand_id
1 'polypeptide(L)'
;MITENKNTNEQKQILTKLNIVCVQHGIGFWTKKFGNDRRIEPVLTVALQAASGAFNEADAMAVRDGFYVSLVENECYEPDEWPAMFVAHAAANSIVTAVSDVQFGADQRDQDLDPEAFEPDYLVASAFAGGLSDDGNPELRRAFWRWYLSVAVPQVISDLP
;
A
#
# COMPACT_ATOMS: atom_id res chain seq x y z
N MET A 1 -17.24 -2.30 -9.01
CA MET A 1 -16.03 -2.33 -8.14
C MET A 1 -15.68 -3.76 -7.76
N ILE A 2 -14.40 -4.08 -7.48
CA ILE A 2 -14.02 -5.46 -7.06
C ILE A 2 -14.70 -5.91 -5.76
N THR A 3 -15.16 -4.98 -4.93
CA THR A 3 -15.89 -5.23 -3.69
C THR A 3 -17.39 -4.90 -3.80
N GLU A 4 -17.92 -4.79 -5.02
CA GLU A 4 -19.34 -4.51 -5.25
C GLU A 4 -20.18 -5.66 -4.68
N ASN A 5 -21.15 -5.33 -3.81
CA ASN A 5 -21.99 -6.25 -3.04
C ASN A 5 -21.30 -6.97 -1.85
N LYS A 6 -20.08 -6.58 -1.46
CA LYS A 6 -19.43 -7.05 -0.23
C LYS A 6 -19.85 -6.21 0.97
N ASN A 7 -19.91 -6.81 2.15
CA ASN A 7 -20.08 -6.01 3.37
C ASN A 7 -18.78 -5.27 3.72
N THR A 8 -18.85 -4.28 4.61
CA THR A 8 -17.71 -3.42 4.97
C THR A 8 -16.48 -4.21 5.43
N ASN A 9 -16.66 -5.29 6.20
CA ASN A 9 -15.53 -6.08 6.70
C ASN A 9 -14.87 -6.91 5.58
N GLU A 10 -15.68 -7.54 4.73
CA GLU A 10 -15.17 -8.25 3.55
C GLU A 10 -14.43 -7.29 2.60
N GLN A 11 -14.97 -6.09 2.42
CA GLN A 11 -14.34 -5.04 1.62
C GLN A 11 -12.97 -4.65 2.20
N LYS A 12 -12.89 -4.34 3.49
CA LYS A 12 -11.62 -4.04 4.19
C LYS A 12 -10.60 -5.15 3.97
N GLN A 13 -10.98 -6.41 4.19
CA GLN A 13 -10.08 -7.55 3.99
C GLN A 13 -9.58 -7.68 2.55
N ILE A 14 -10.46 -7.53 1.56
CA ILE A 14 -10.07 -7.62 0.15
C ILE A 14 -9.08 -6.51 -0.22
N LEU A 15 -9.41 -5.26 0.13
CA LEU A 15 -8.58 -4.10 -0.21
C LEU A 15 -7.22 -4.14 0.52
N THR A 16 -7.21 -4.49 1.81
CA THR A 16 -5.95 -4.67 2.55
C THR A 16 -5.09 -5.78 1.97
N LYS A 17 -5.67 -6.93 1.59
CA LYS A 17 -4.92 -8.01 0.92
C LYS A 17 -4.33 -7.53 -0.41
N LEU A 18 -5.08 -6.75 -1.18
CA LEU A 18 -4.61 -6.21 -2.45
C LEU A 18 -3.45 -5.23 -2.26
N ASN A 19 -3.52 -4.36 -1.25
CA ASN A 19 -2.43 -3.45 -0.89
C ASN A 19 -1.18 -4.23 -0.48
N ILE A 20 -1.32 -5.30 0.30
CA ILE A 20 -0.21 -6.17 0.69
C ILE A 20 0.42 -6.85 -0.52
N VAL A 21 -0.38 -7.37 -1.46
CA VAL A 21 0.13 -7.97 -2.70
C VAL A 21 0.92 -6.93 -3.52
N CYS A 22 0.46 -5.68 -3.57
CA CYS A 22 1.21 -4.59 -4.20
C CYS A 22 2.54 -4.33 -3.50
N VAL A 23 2.55 -4.20 -2.16
CA VAL A 23 3.79 -4.00 -1.38
C VAL A 23 4.77 -5.16 -1.61
N GLN A 24 4.27 -6.40 -1.61
CA GLN A 24 5.08 -7.59 -1.89
C GLN A 24 5.66 -7.57 -3.31
N HIS A 25 4.91 -7.07 -4.30
CA HIS A 25 5.43 -6.88 -5.65
C HIS A 25 6.60 -5.87 -5.68
N GLY A 26 6.53 -4.82 -4.86
CA GLY A 26 7.58 -3.81 -4.69
C GLY A 26 8.74 -4.23 -3.76
N ILE A 27 8.75 -5.44 -3.19
CA ILE A 27 9.72 -5.82 -2.14
C ILE A 27 11.18 -5.74 -2.60
N GLY A 28 11.44 -5.86 -3.91
CA GLY A 28 12.78 -5.70 -4.46
C GLY A 28 13.38 -4.31 -4.20
N PHE A 29 12.56 -3.25 -4.19
CA PHE A 29 13.01 -1.89 -3.86
C PHE A 29 13.37 -1.77 -2.38
N TRP A 30 12.56 -2.36 -1.50
CA TRP A 30 12.86 -2.45 -0.08
C TRP A 30 14.19 -3.16 0.16
N THR A 31 14.37 -4.35 -0.40
CA THR A 31 15.60 -5.14 -0.24
C THR A 31 16.83 -4.43 -0.80
N LYS A 32 16.69 -3.63 -1.87
CA LYS A 32 17.80 -2.85 -2.43
C LYS A 32 18.36 -1.85 -1.41
N LYS A 33 17.50 -1.13 -0.66
CA LYS A 33 17.94 -0.14 0.34
C LYS A 33 18.24 -0.76 1.70
N PHE A 34 17.31 -1.55 2.22
CA PHE A 34 17.34 -2.03 3.61
C PHE A 34 17.87 -3.46 3.76
N GLY A 35 18.22 -4.13 2.66
CA GLY A 35 18.74 -5.50 2.69
C GLY A 35 17.72 -6.49 3.27
N ASN A 36 18.13 -7.19 4.33
CA ASN A 36 17.32 -8.21 5.02
C ASN A 36 16.48 -7.64 6.17
N ASP A 37 16.30 -6.32 6.24
CA ASP A 37 15.44 -5.71 7.24
C ASP A 37 14.01 -6.24 7.13
N ARG A 38 13.46 -6.71 8.26
CA ARG A 38 12.14 -7.34 8.34
C ARG A 38 11.07 -6.42 8.91
N ARG A 39 11.37 -5.14 9.19
CA ARG A 39 10.40 -4.21 9.81
C ARG A 39 9.11 -4.05 9.01
N ILE A 40 9.14 -4.31 7.70
CA ILE A 40 7.93 -4.28 6.85
C ILE A 40 6.97 -5.46 7.12
N GLU A 41 7.47 -6.63 7.53
CA GLU A 41 6.65 -7.84 7.70
C GLU A 41 5.63 -7.72 8.86
N PRO A 42 6.00 -7.23 10.07
CA PRO A 42 5.04 -7.00 11.14
C PRO A 42 3.95 -5.99 10.76
N VAL A 43 4.28 -4.95 9.99
CA VAL A 43 3.30 -3.91 9.58
C VAL A 43 2.22 -4.52 8.69
N LEU A 44 2.61 -5.32 7.69
CA LEU A 44 1.65 -6.01 6.81
C LEU A 44 0.83 -7.05 7.59
N THR A 45 1.43 -7.69 8.59
CA THR A 45 0.73 -8.63 9.48
C THR A 45 -0.34 -7.90 10.30
N VAL A 46 -0.01 -6.76 10.90
CA VAL A 46 -0.96 -5.92 11.65
C VAL A 46 -2.09 -5.45 10.75
N ALA A 47 -1.81 -5.05 9.51
CA ALA A 47 -2.85 -4.67 8.55
C ALA A 47 -3.87 -5.81 8.32
N LEU A 48 -3.42 -7.05 8.08
CA LEU A 48 -4.33 -8.21 7.92
C LEU A 48 -5.13 -8.51 9.18
N GLN A 49 -4.51 -8.41 10.35
CA GLN A 49 -5.19 -8.68 11.61
C GLN A 49 -6.22 -7.59 11.93
N ALA A 50 -5.90 -6.32 11.67
CA ALA A 50 -6.83 -5.21 11.83
C ALA A 50 -8.03 -5.35 10.88
N ALA A 51 -7.81 -5.66 9.60
CA ALA A 51 -8.88 -5.85 8.62
C ALA A 51 -9.81 -7.02 8.96
N SER A 52 -9.32 -8.03 9.68
CA SER A 52 -10.12 -9.16 10.17
C SER A 52 -10.76 -8.92 11.55
N GLY A 53 -10.52 -7.76 12.18
CA GLY A 53 -10.98 -7.44 13.53
C GLY A 53 -10.21 -8.16 14.64
N ALA A 54 -9.09 -8.82 14.33
CA ALA A 54 -8.23 -9.53 15.26
C ALA A 54 -7.19 -8.63 15.95
N PHE A 55 -7.04 -7.38 15.50
CA PHE A 55 -6.16 -6.37 16.09
C PHE A 55 -6.94 -5.06 16.30
N ASN A 56 -6.70 -4.38 17.42
CA ASN A 56 -7.40 -3.13 17.75
C ASN A 56 -7.02 -2.01 16.76
N GLU A 57 -8.02 -1.24 16.31
CA GLU A 57 -7.83 -0.19 15.30
C GLU A 57 -6.87 0.92 15.78
N ALA A 58 -7.00 1.37 17.03
CA ALA A 58 -6.14 2.44 17.57
C ALA A 58 -4.68 1.97 17.74
N ASP A 59 -4.48 0.73 18.20
CA ASP A 59 -3.15 0.14 18.29
C ASP A 59 -2.55 -0.08 16.88
N ALA A 60 -3.36 -0.46 15.89
CA ALA A 60 -2.90 -0.61 14.51
C ALA A 60 -2.43 0.74 13.95
N MET A 61 -3.18 1.81 14.17
CA MET A 61 -2.80 3.15 13.77
C MET A 61 -1.51 3.62 14.46
N ALA A 62 -1.31 3.29 15.74
CA ALA A 62 -0.05 3.59 16.42
C ALA A 62 1.16 2.86 15.77
N VAL A 63 0.98 1.61 15.31
CA VAL A 63 2.00 0.88 14.53
C VAL A 63 2.25 1.57 13.19
N ARG A 64 1.18 1.97 12.48
CA ARG A 64 1.26 2.72 11.22
C ARG A 64 2.09 3.99 11.40
N ASP A 65 1.76 4.81 12.40
CA ASP A 65 2.39 6.12 12.61
C ASP A 65 3.87 5.98 12.99
N GLY A 66 4.19 5.05 13.89
CA GLY A 66 5.58 4.78 14.25
C GLY A 66 6.42 4.33 13.06
N PHE A 67 5.87 3.47 12.20
CA PHE A 67 6.56 3.01 10.99
C PHE A 67 6.69 4.13 9.94
N TYR A 68 5.61 4.88 9.71
CA TYR A 68 5.59 6.02 8.79
C TYR A 68 6.62 7.09 9.19
N VAL A 69 6.59 7.54 10.44
CA VAL A 69 7.56 8.52 10.96
C VAL A 69 8.99 7.99 10.85
N SER A 70 9.22 6.72 11.20
CA SER A 70 10.57 6.13 11.16
C SER A 70 11.14 6.05 9.75
N LEU A 71 10.33 5.72 8.73
CA LEU A 71 10.85 5.38 7.41
C LEU A 71 10.48 6.36 6.32
N VAL A 72 9.38 7.08 6.43
CA VAL A 72 8.96 8.04 5.41
C VAL A 72 9.43 9.44 5.75
N GLU A 73 9.41 9.81 7.04
CA GLU A 73 9.80 11.17 7.46
C GLU A 73 11.26 11.28 7.91
N ASN A 74 11.75 10.35 8.72
CA ASN A 74 13.06 10.48 9.37
C ASN A 74 14.22 9.81 8.63
N GLU A 75 13.94 8.91 7.69
CA GLU A 75 14.98 8.20 6.94
C GLU A 75 15.46 9.05 5.75
N CYS A 76 16.77 9.02 5.49
CA CYS A 76 17.34 9.71 4.34
C CYS A 76 17.32 8.81 3.10
N TYR A 77 16.91 9.37 1.96
CA TYR A 77 16.88 8.66 0.69
C TYR A 77 17.61 9.42 -0.41
N GLU A 78 18.50 8.73 -1.11
CA GLU A 78 18.98 9.19 -2.40
C GLU A 78 17.89 9.00 -3.48
N PRO A 79 17.95 9.73 -4.61
CA PRO A 79 16.92 9.64 -5.65
C PRO A 79 16.65 8.22 -6.17
N ASP A 80 17.68 7.37 -6.26
CA ASP A 80 17.52 5.97 -6.71
C ASP A 80 17.02 5.02 -5.61
N GLU A 81 16.75 5.54 -4.42
CA GLU A 81 16.20 4.85 -3.26
C GLU A 81 14.76 5.28 -2.93
N TRP A 82 14.24 6.36 -3.52
CA TRP A 82 12.84 6.78 -3.35
C TRP A 82 11.80 5.66 -3.58
N PRO A 83 12.01 4.70 -4.53
CA PRO A 83 11.12 3.55 -4.63
C PRO A 83 10.98 2.74 -3.33
N ALA A 84 12.03 2.66 -2.50
CA ALA A 84 11.95 2.00 -1.20
C ALA A 84 11.08 2.80 -0.20
N MET A 85 11.17 4.13 -0.22
CA MET A 85 10.31 5.03 0.57
C MET A 85 8.83 4.84 0.21
N PHE A 86 8.51 4.80 -1.09
CA PHE A 86 7.13 4.58 -1.55
C PHE A 86 6.60 3.21 -1.12
N VAL A 87 7.41 2.16 -1.18
CA VAL A 87 7.02 0.81 -0.71
C VAL A 87 6.80 0.79 0.80
N ALA A 88 7.64 1.47 1.59
CA ALA A 88 7.46 1.61 3.03
C ALA A 88 6.17 2.38 3.35
N HIS A 89 5.92 3.49 2.66
CA HIS A 89 4.68 4.25 2.81
C HIS A 89 3.45 3.41 2.47
N ALA A 90 3.46 2.68 1.35
CA ALA A 90 2.37 1.79 0.97
C ALA A 90 2.11 0.69 2.04
N ALA A 91 3.16 0.16 2.66
CA ALA A 91 3.04 -0.77 3.77
C ALA A 91 2.34 -0.14 4.98
N ALA A 92 2.72 1.09 5.35
CA ALA A 92 2.08 1.84 6.42
C ALA A 92 0.58 2.07 6.12
N ASN A 93 0.26 2.57 4.94
CA ASN A 93 -1.11 2.92 4.56
C ASN A 93 -2.00 1.69 4.29
N SER A 94 -1.42 0.48 4.15
CA SER A 94 -2.21 -0.76 4.19
C SER A 94 -2.99 -0.92 5.49
N ILE A 95 -2.50 -0.34 6.61
CA ILE A 95 -3.23 -0.28 7.88
C ILE A 95 -4.40 0.71 7.82
N VAL A 96 -4.24 1.87 7.18
CA VAL A 96 -5.32 2.84 6.99
C VAL A 96 -6.49 2.19 6.27
N THR A 97 -6.23 1.49 5.16
CA THR A 97 -7.24 0.69 4.45
C THR A 97 -7.88 -0.38 5.33
N ALA A 98 -7.14 -0.97 6.26
CA ALA A 98 -7.63 -2.03 7.12
C ALA A 98 -8.63 -1.56 8.18
N VAL A 99 -8.50 -0.31 8.67
CA VAL A 99 -9.33 0.23 9.75
C VAL A 99 -10.41 1.18 9.25
N SER A 100 -10.19 1.88 8.13
CA SER A 100 -11.11 2.87 7.60
C SER A 100 -12.18 2.27 6.69
N ASP A 101 -13.41 2.77 6.81
CA ASP A 101 -14.48 2.45 5.85
C ASP A 101 -14.19 3.15 4.52
N VAL A 102 -13.89 2.37 3.48
CA VAL A 102 -13.51 2.92 2.18
C VAL A 102 -14.71 3.57 1.51
N GLN A 103 -14.64 4.90 1.34
CA GLN A 103 -15.67 5.70 0.68
C GLN A 103 -15.25 5.99 -0.77
N PHE A 104 -15.98 5.41 -1.73
CA PHE A 104 -15.80 5.71 -3.15
C PHE A 104 -16.82 6.77 -3.54
N GLY A 105 -16.40 8.03 -3.74
CA GLY A 105 -17.39 9.06 -4.09
C GLY A 105 -16.94 10.51 -4.20
N ALA A 106 -15.67 10.85 -3.98
CA ALA A 106 -15.17 12.19 -4.27
C ALA A 106 -14.40 12.16 -5.60
N ASP A 107 -14.65 13.12 -6.49
CA ASP A 107 -13.82 13.42 -7.68
C ASP A 107 -12.45 14.01 -7.26
N GLN A 108 -11.82 13.43 -6.24
CA GLN A 108 -10.52 13.85 -5.75
C GLN A 108 -9.45 13.05 -6.48
N ARG A 109 -8.50 13.77 -7.09
CA ARG A 109 -7.34 13.14 -7.74
C ARG A 109 -6.25 12.94 -6.70
N ASP A 110 -5.40 11.95 -6.90
CA ASP A 110 -4.28 11.67 -5.98
C ASP A 110 -3.38 12.89 -5.75
N GLN A 111 -3.18 13.71 -6.78
CA GLN A 111 -2.42 14.97 -6.70
C GLN A 111 -3.03 16.05 -5.78
N ASP A 112 -4.32 15.91 -5.45
CA ASP A 112 -5.04 16.84 -4.57
C ASP A 112 -5.08 16.29 -3.12
N LEU A 113 -4.46 15.14 -2.84
CA LEU A 113 -4.33 14.54 -1.50
C LEU A 113 -3.04 15.02 -0.82
N ASP A 114 -3.08 15.11 0.51
CA ASP A 114 -1.86 15.19 1.30
C ASP A 114 -1.05 13.90 1.10
N PRO A 115 0.30 13.96 1.09
CA PRO A 115 1.12 12.77 0.81
C PRO A 115 0.77 11.57 1.69
N GLU A 116 0.50 11.81 2.98
CA GLU A 116 0.14 10.75 3.94
C GLU A 116 -1.15 9.99 3.60
N ALA A 117 -2.01 10.58 2.76
CA ALA A 117 -3.28 10.00 2.33
C ALA A 117 -3.18 9.28 0.98
N PHE A 118 -1.99 9.20 0.38
CA PHE A 118 -1.81 8.46 -0.88
C PHE A 118 -2.15 6.98 -0.72
N GLU A 119 -2.88 6.46 -1.71
CA GLU A 119 -3.28 5.06 -1.74
C GLU A 119 -2.06 4.13 -1.94
N PRO A 120 -2.02 2.97 -1.27
CA PRO A 120 -0.88 2.04 -1.37
C PRO A 120 -0.57 1.56 -2.79
N ASP A 121 -1.57 1.31 -3.63
CA ASP A 121 -1.36 0.87 -5.00
C ASP A 121 -0.77 1.98 -5.89
N TYR A 122 -1.22 3.23 -5.73
CA TYR A 122 -0.62 4.40 -6.37
C TYR A 122 0.85 4.60 -5.93
N LEU A 123 1.15 4.44 -4.64
CA LEU A 123 2.51 4.53 -4.11
C LEU A 123 3.42 3.46 -4.72
N VAL A 124 2.98 2.20 -4.77
CA VAL A 124 3.76 1.12 -5.40
C VAL A 124 3.90 1.35 -6.91
N ALA A 125 2.85 1.78 -7.61
CA ALA A 125 2.94 2.16 -9.01
C ALA A 125 4.01 3.24 -9.25
N SER A 126 4.11 4.20 -8.33
CA SER A 126 5.12 5.26 -8.34
C SER A 126 6.53 4.73 -8.05
N ALA A 127 6.67 3.73 -7.17
CA ALA A 127 7.93 3.02 -6.96
C ALA A 127 8.45 2.37 -8.25
N PHE A 128 7.58 1.67 -8.99
CA PHE A 128 7.94 1.08 -10.29
C PHE A 128 8.23 2.12 -11.36
N ALA A 129 7.52 3.24 -11.34
CA ALA A 129 7.77 4.35 -12.25
C ALA A 129 9.05 5.14 -11.90
N GLY A 130 9.60 4.97 -10.71
CA GLY A 130 10.73 5.75 -10.19
C GLY A 130 10.34 7.17 -9.74
N GLY A 131 9.05 7.45 -9.55
CA GLY A 131 8.55 8.77 -9.20
C GLY A 131 7.03 8.88 -9.26
N LEU A 132 6.49 9.91 -8.62
CA LEU A 132 5.08 10.29 -8.67
C LEU A 132 4.68 10.76 -10.08
N SER A 133 3.38 10.88 -10.35
CA SER A 133 2.74 11.33 -11.59
C SER A 133 3.69 11.77 -12.73
N ASP A 134 4.05 13.05 -12.80
CA ASP A 134 4.74 13.65 -13.94
C ASP A 134 6.25 13.36 -13.98
N ASP A 135 6.83 12.90 -12.86
CA ASP A 135 8.27 12.65 -12.72
C ASP A 135 8.66 11.20 -13.03
N GLY A 136 7.72 10.27 -12.84
CA GLY A 136 7.95 8.84 -13.07
C GLY A 136 7.74 8.39 -14.51
N ASN A 137 8.36 7.26 -14.88
CA ASN A 137 8.24 6.66 -16.20
C ASN A 137 6.79 6.14 -16.45
N PRO A 138 6.06 6.72 -17.42
CA PRO A 138 4.66 6.36 -17.66
C PRO A 138 4.47 4.94 -18.18
N GLU A 139 5.45 4.36 -18.90
CA GLU A 139 5.36 2.99 -19.39
C GLU A 139 5.53 1.96 -18.27
N LEU A 140 6.45 2.22 -17.33
CA LEU A 140 6.61 1.35 -16.17
C LEU A 140 5.38 1.43 -15.24
N ARG A 141 4.81 2.63 -15.07
CA ARG A 141 3.54 2.79 -14.35
C ARG A 141 2.40 2.02 -15.02
N ARG A 142 2.27 2.12 -16.35
CA ARG A 142 1.29 1.32 -17.13
C ARG A 142 1.52 -0.18 -16.98
N ALA A 143 2.78 -0.62 -16.95
CA ALA A 143 3.11 -2.02 -16.74
C ALA A 143 2.66 -2.52 -15.36
N PHE A 144 2.88 -1.73 -14.30
CA PHE A 144 2.35 -2.02 -12.96
C PHE A 144 0.83 -2.17 -12.98
N TRP A 145 0.09 -1.19 -13.55
CA TRP A 145 -1.38 -1.27 -13.58
C TRP A 145 -1.90 -2.45 -14.41
N ARG A 146 -1.20 -2.82 -15.49
CA ARG A 146 -1.52 -4.04 -16.24
C ARG A 146 -1.36 -5.29 -15.36
N TRP A 147 -0.26 -5.38 -14.61
CA TRP A 147 -0.04 -6.47 -13.66
C TRP A 147 -1.10 -6.47 -12.54
N TYR A 148 -1.42 -5.31 -11.98
CA TYR A 148 -2.44 -5.16 -10.93
C TYR A 148 -3.79 -5.74 -11.38
N LEU A 149 -4.27 -5.33 -12.56
CA LEU A 149 -5.57 -5.75 -13.08
C LEU A 149 -5.61 -7.21 -13.54
N SER A 150 -4.49 -7.74 -14.06
CA SER A 150 -4.45 -9.09 -14.65
C SER A 150 -3.92 -10.18 -13.71
N VAL A 151 -3.23 -9.82 -12.62
CA VAL A 151 -2.59 -10.76 -11.69
C VAL A 151 -3.04 -10.51 -10.25
N ALA A 152 -2.79 -9.31 -9.71
CA ALA A 152 -3.02 -9.04 -8.29
C ALA A 152 -4.51 -9.13 -7.90
N VAL A 153 -5.38 -8.49 -8.69
CA VAL A 153 -6.84 -8.52 -8.46
C VAL A 153 -7.39 -9.96 -8.56
N PRO A 154 -7.14 -10.72 -9.64
CA PRO A 154 -7.57 -12.11 -9.71
C PRO A 154 -7.05 -13.00 -8.58
N GLN A 155 -5.80 -12.81 -8.14
CA GLN A 155 -5.21 -13.56 -7.03
C GLN A 155 -6.02 -13.34 -5.73
N VAL A 156 -6.24 -12.09 -5.35
CA VAL A 156 -6.96 -11.76 -4.11
C VAL A 156 -8.42 -12.21 -4.13
N ILE A 157 -9.09 -12.09 -5.29
CA ILE A 157 -10.49 -12.51 -5.43
C ILE A 157 -10.62 -14.04 -5.40
N SER A 158 -9.66 -14.77 -5.99
CA SER A 158 -9.68 -16.25 -5.99
C SER A 158 -9.39 -16.84 -4.62
N ASP A 159 -8.71 -16.09 -3.75
CA ASP A 159 -8.42 -16.45 -2.36
C ASP A 159 -9.61 -16.18 -1.40
N LEU A 160 -10.78 -15.79 -1.91
CA LEU A 160 -12.01 -15.64 -1.14
C LEU A 160 -12.79 -16.98 -1.13
N PRO A 161 -13.25 -17.45 0.05
CA PRO A 161 -14.06 -18.67 0.16
C PRO A 161 -15.44 -18.54 -0.50
#